data_AF-A0A1W9RT15-F1
#
_entry.id   AF-A0A1W9RT15-F1
#
_cell.length_a   1.000
_cell.length_b   1.000
_cell.length_c   1.000
_cell.angle_alpha   90.00
_cell.angle_beta   90.00
_cell.angle_gamma   90.00
#
_symmetry.space_group_name_H-M   'P 1'
#
loop_
_entity.id
_entity.type
_entity.pdbx_description
1 polymer ?
#
loop_
_entity_poly.entity_id
_entity_poly.type
_entity_poly.pdbx_seq_one_letter_code
_entity_poly.pdbx_strand_id
1 'polypeptide(L)'
;MKKQIIGLIIFFLLLSPSLFAQNYRKEAVISPVYIYQQMLSFVKEGNYDKIVKSLPLLEDVLNAIKNNFNKDLKILIEEAVSTRDAGRIKKAIYTLIYYDIKDVFNEVLTNLNTKGFYQLKETLKFAYLDYLLVSPAIRKRNFKIDREIRKSFVELLGGLLAKAVEEKSSIFIEGKFSKIEENYKSILGID
;
A
#
# COMPACT_ATOMS: atom_id res chain seq x y z
N MET A 1 42.94 -35.35 -17.33
CA MET A 1 43.10 -34.62 -16.05
C MET A 1 43.80 -33.30 -16.39
N LYS A 2 43.33 -32.09 -16.12
CA LYS A 2 42.35 -31.55 -15.16
C LYS A 2 41.54 -30.43 -15.85
N LYS A 3 40.25 -30.35 -15.50
CA LYS A 3 39.37 -29.21 -15.78
C LYS A 3 39.72 -28.09 -14.79
N GLN A 4 39.87 -26.86 -15.25
CA GLN A 4 39.61 -25.67 -14.43
C GLN A 4 38.71 -24.75 -15.26
N ILE A 5 37.42 -24.92 -15.00
CA ILE A 5 36.32 -24.18 -15.59
C ILE A 5 36.00 -23.04 -14.62
N ILE A 6 36.17 -21.82 -15.12
CA ILE A 6 35.30 -20.65 -14.88
C ILE A 6 35.09 -20.30 -13.39
N GLY A 7 36.00 -19.47 -12.86
CA GLY A 7 35.66 -18.56 -11.77
C GLY A 7 34.97 -17.32 -12.34
N LEU A 8 33.72 -17.46 -12.80
CA LEU A 8 32.89 -16.30 -13.11
C LEU A 8 32.43 -15.71 -11.77
N ILE A 9 32.84 -14.47 -11.55
CA ILE A 9 32.44 -13.61 -10.44
C ILE A 9 30.91 -13.47 -10.45
N ILE A 10 30.22 -14.33 -9.68
CA ILE A 10 28.83 -14.10 -9.28
C ILE A 10 28.89 -13.20 -8.05
N PHE A 11 29.12 -11.91 -8.29
CA PHE A 11 28.90 -10.85 -7.30
C PHE A 11 27.93 -9.84 -7.91
N PHE A 12 26.74 -10.34 -8.26
CA PHE A 12 25.64 -9.55 -8.81
C PHE A 12 24.31 -9.91 -8.13
N LEU A 13 24.36 -10.12 -6.82
CA LEU A 13 23.18 -10.31 -5.99
C LEU A 13 23.32 -9.35 -4.81
N LEU A 14 22.22 -8.67 -4.50
CA LEU A 14 22.05 -7.70 -3.39
C LEU A 14 22.26 -6.22 -3.75
N LEU A 15 21.83 -5.77 -4.93
CA LEU A 15 21.22 -4.44 -4.99
C LEU A 15 19.76 -4.61 -4.57
N SER A 16 19.51 -4.37 -3.29
CA SER A 16 18.19 -4.40 -2.67
C SER A 16 17.25 -3.46 -3.43
N PRO A 17 16.08 -3.93 -3.90
CA PRO A 17 15.04 -3.05 -4.45
C PRO A 17 14.46 -2.06 -3.43
N SER A 18 14.94 -2.07 -2.18
CA SER A 18 14.34 -1.41 -1.02
C SER A 18 14.42 0.12 -1.04
N LEU A 19 15.18 0.73 -1.95
CA LEU A 19 15.27 2.20 -2.04
C LEU A 19 14.23 2.85 -2.97
N PHE A 20 13.53 2.08 -3.81
CA PHE A 20 12.57 2.63 -4.77
C PHE A 20 11.13 2.73 -4.25
N ALA A 21 10.79 2.02 -3.17
CA ALA A 21 9.41 1.79 -2.74
C ALA A 21 8.68 3.00 -2.14
N GLN A 22 9.25 4.21 -2.12
CA GLN A 22 8.48 5.40 -1.75
C GLN A 22 8.84 6.71 -2.45
N ASN A 23 9.98 6.77 -3.15
CA ASN A 23 10.30 7.94 -3.97
C ASN A 23 9.15 8.22 -4.94
N TYR A 24 8.48 7.17 -5.45
CA TYR A 24 7.32 7.33 -6.31
C TYR A 24 6.21 8.20 -5.71
N ARG A 25 5.87 8.09 -4.42
CA ARG A 25 4.78 8.93 -3.84
C ARG A 25 5.20 10.38 -3.67
N LYS A 26 6.47 10.61 -3.33
CA LYS A 26 7.00 11.94 -3.06
C LYS A 26 7.31 12.71 -4.34
N GLU A 27 7.67 11.97 -5.40
CA GLU A 27 8.08 12.51 -6.70
C GLU A 27 6.92 12.48 -7.72
N ALA A 28 5.81 11.79 -7.42
CA ALA A 28 4.66 11.75 -8.30
C ALA A 28 4.09 13.15 -8.55
N VAL A 29 3.87 13.46 -9.83
CA VAL A 29 3.21 14.69 -10.29
C VAL A 29 1.80 14.81 -9.72
N ILE A 30 1.11 13.67 -9.56
CA ILE A 30 -0.24 13.59 -9.01
C ILE A 30 -0.24 12.59 -7.86
N SER A 31 -0.76 13.00 -6.70
CA SER A 31 -0.84 12.12 -5.54
C SER A 31 -1.68 10.86 -5.83
N PRO A 32 -1.18 9.64 -5.53
CA PRO A 32 -1.95 8.41 -5.71
C PRO A 32 -3.34 8.43 -5.05
N VAL A 33 -3.46 9.06 -3.87
CA VAL A 33 -4.74 9.17 -3.16
C VAL A 33 -5.81 9.90 -3.98
N TYR A 34 -5.40 10.92 -4.76
CA TYR A 34 -6.29 11.65 -5.64
C TYR A 34 -6.76 10.76 -6.79
N ILE A 35 -5.85 9.99 -7.38
CA ILE A 35 -6.18 9.07 -8.48
C ILE A 35 -7.15 7.98 -7.98
N TYR A 36 -6.91 7.41 -6.80
CA TYR A 36 -7.84 6.44 -6.18
C TYR A 36 -9.23 7.04 -5.95
N GLN A 37 -9.29 8.27 -5.45
CA GLN A 37 -10.55 8.98 -5.28
C GLN A 37 -11.30 9.16 -6.61
N GLN A 38 -10.60 9.53 -7.68
CA GLN A 38 -11.18 9.66 -9.03
C GLN A 38 -11.69 8.30 -9.54
N MET A 39 -10.89 7.24 -9.43
CA MET A 39 -11.30 5.89 -9.83
C MET A 39 -12.58 5.45 -9.10
N LEU A 40 -12.66 5.69 -7.79
CA LEU A 40 -13.87 5.40 -7.01
C LEU A 40 -15.07 6.27 -7.41
N SER A 41 -14.86 7.51 -7.88
CA SER A 41 -15.92 8.35 -8.45
C SER A 41 -16.40 7.79 -9.78
N PHE A 42 -15.48 7.40 -10.66
CA PHE A 42 -15.82 6.79 -11.95
C PHE A 42 -16.63 5.51 -11.80
N VAL A 43 -16.39 4.70 -10.76
CA VAL A 43 -17.25 3.56 -10.44
C VAL A 43 -18.69 4.00 -10.12
N LYS A 44 -18.87 5.06 -9.33
CA LYS A 44 -20.20 5.57 -8.98
C LYS A 44 -20.95 6.17 -10.16
N GLU A 45 -20.21 6.80 -11.08
CA GLU A 45 -20.75 7.46 -12.27
C GLU A 45 -20.96 6.51 -13.46
N GLY A 46 -20.53 5.24 -13.37
CA GLY A 46 -20.56 4.30 -14.49
C GLY A 46 -19.49 4.56 -15.57
N ASN A 47 -18.54 5.47 -15.30
CA ASN A 47 -17.49 5.91 -16.22
C ASN A 47 -16.27 4.95 -16.23
N TYR A 48 -16.49 3.64 -16.38
CA TYR A 48 -15.44 2.63 -16.14
C TYR A 48 -14.22 2.74 -17.06
N ASP A 49 -14.38 3.22 -18.28
CA ASP A 49 -13.26 3.37 -19.22
C ASP A 49 -12.22 4.40 -18.72
N LYS A 50 -12.66 5.38 -17.91
CA LYS A 50 -11.76 6.36 -17.28
C LYS A 50 -10.88 5.73 -16.20
N ILE A 51 -11.28 4.59 -15.63
CA ILE A 51 -10.49 3.85 -14.64
C ILE A 51 -9.24 3.28 -15.30
N VAL A 52 -9.39 2.61 -16.45
CA VAL A 52 -8.24 2.08 -17.21
C VAL A 52 -7.30 3.20 -17.65
N LYS A 53 -7.85 4.34 -18.10
CA LYS A 53 -7.06 5.53 -18.47
C LYS A 53 -6.31 6.17 -17.30
N SER A 54 -6.69 5.86 -16.06
CA SER A 54 -6.01 6.35 -14.85
C SER A 54 -4.85 5.45 -14.42
N LEU A 55 -4.79 4.20 -14.87
CA LEU A 55 -3.75 3.23 -14.46
C LEU A 55 -2.31 3.68 -14.80
N PRO A 56 -2.02 4.29 -15.97
CA PRO A 56 -0.67 4.79 -16.25
C PRO A 56 -0.19 5.84 -15.24
N LEU A 57 -1.10 6.59 -14.62
CA LEU A 57 -0.75 7.59 -13.59
C LEU A 57 -0.33 6.94 -12.26
N LEU A 58 -0.52 5.62 -12.13
CA LEU A 58 -0.18 4.81 -10.95
C LEU A 58 0.91 3.80 -11.27
N GLU A 59 1.61 3.92 -12.40
CA GLU A 59 2.56 2.92 -12.87
C GLU A 59 3.62 2.56 -11.81
N ASP A 60 4.20 3.57 -11.16
CA ASP A 60 5.20 3.32 -10.13
C ASP A 60 4.65 2.59 -8.90
N VAL A 61 3.42 2.93 -8.48
CA VAL A 61 2.74 2.24 -7.37
C VAL A 61 2.48 0.79 -7.74
N LEU A 62 1.94 0.56 -8.94
CA LEU A 62 1.60 -0.77 -9.44
C LEU A 62 2.87 -1.63 -9.57
N ASN A 63 3.97 -1.06 -10.04
CA ASN A 63 5.27 -1.72 -10.13
C ASN A 63 5.84 -2.03 -8.75
N ALA A 64 5.79 -1.10 -7.80
CA ALA A 64 6.23 -1.33 -6.42
C ALA A 64 5.45 -2.49 -5.78
N ILE A 65 4.12 -2.49 -5.90
CA ILE A 65 3.26 -3.56 -5.36
C ILE A 65 3.56 -4.91 -6.04
N LYS A 66 3.73 -4.91 -7.37
CA LYS A 66 4.07 -6.13 -8.10
C LYS A 66 5.40 -6.70 -7.63
N ASN A 67 6.41 -5.87 -7.44
CA ASN A 67 7.74 -6.28 -7.00
C ASN A 67 7.75 -6.74 -5.53
N ASN A 68 7.04 -6.03 -4.64
CA ASN A 68 7.08 -6.28 -3.21
C ASN A 68 6.14 -7.41 -2.76
N PHE A 69 5.05 -7.65 -3.50
CA PHE A 69 4.00 -8.58 -3.10
C PHE A 69 3.64 -9.64 -4.15
N ASN A 70 4.26 -9.59 -5.34
CA ASN A 70 3.93 -10.47 -6.47
C ASN A 70 2.45 -10.45 -6.84
N LYS A 71 1.86 -9.24 -6.87
CA LYS A 71 0.45 -9.01 -7.19
C LYS A 71 0.34 -8.06 -8.38
N ASP A 72 -0.18 -8.56 -9.51
CA ASP A 72 -0.42 -7.74 -10.69
C ASP A 72 -1.79 -7.04 -10.60
N LEU A 73 -1.82 -5.93 -9.86
CA LEU A 73 -3.07 -5.21 -9.63
C LEU A 73 -3.54 -4.41 -10.85
N LYS A 74 -2.65 -4.18 -11.83
CA LYS A 74 -3.03 -3.58 -13.11
C LYS A 74 -3.97 -4.52 -13.86
N ILE A 75 -3.54 -5.76 -14.05
CA ILE A 75 -4.35 -6.80 -14.71
C ILE A 75 -5.66 -7.02 -13.94
N LEU A 76 -5.59 -7.13 -12.60
CA LEU A 76 -6.79 -7.31 -11.77
C LEU A 76 -7.84 -6.21 -12.00
N ILE A 77 -7.42 -4.94 -12.12
CA ILE A 77 -8.33 -3.83 -12.36
C ILE A 77 -8.88 -3.84 -13.79
N GLU A 78 -8.03 -4.10 -14.78
CA GLU A 78 -8.44 -4.20 -16.20
C GLU A 78 -9.48 -5.31 -16.40
N GLU A 79 -9.24 -6.48 -15.82
CA GLU A 79 -10.19 -7.60 -15.81
C GLU A 79 -11.49 -7.21 -15.12
N ALA A 80 -11.43 -6.57 -13.94
CA ALA A 80 -12.63 -6.14 -13.24
C ALA A 80 -13.44 -5.13 -14.08
N VAL A 81 -12.78 -4.17 -14.75
CA VAL A 81 -13.43 -3.19 -15.63
C VAL A 81 -14.11 -3.87 -16.81
N SER A 82 -13.51 -4.91 -17.39
CA SER A 82 -14.10 -5.66 -18.51
C SER A 82 -15.48 -6.27 -18.18
N THR A 83 -15.72 -6.60 -16.91
CA THR A 83 -17.00 -7.17 -16.46
C THR A 83 -18.12 -6.14 -16.36
N ARG A 84 -17.79 -4.84 -16.33
CA ARG A 84 -18.70 -3.71 -16.05
C ARG A 84 -19.51 -3.87 -14.75
N ASP A 85 -19.09 -4.74 -13.85
CA ASP A 85 -19.69 -4.91 -12.53
C ASP A 85 -19.05 -3.92 -11.53
N ALA A 86 -19.83 -2.94 -11.08
CA ALA A 86 -19.36 -1.91 -10.15
C ALA A 86 -18.78 -2.51 -8.85
N GLY A 87 -19.33 -3.63 -8.38
CA GLY A 87 -18.87 -4.32 -7.18
C GLY A 87 -17.47 -4.90 -7.34
N ARG A 88 -17.21 -5.60 -8.44
CA ARG A 88 -15.92 -6.18 -8.81
C ARG A 88 -14.87 -5.09 -9.03
N ILE A 89 -15.20 -4.04 -9.78
CA ILE A 89 -14.29 -2.92 -10.03
C ILE A 89 -13.90 -2.23 -8.71
N LYS A 90 -14.90 -1.93 -7.87
CA LYS A 90 -14.68 -1.33 -6.55
C LYS A 90 -13.82 -2.21 -5.67
N LYS A 91 -14.04 -3.52 -5.68
CA LYS A 91 -13.23 -4.49 -4.94
C LYS A 91 -11.77 -4.46 -5.43
N ALA A 92 -11.53 -4.46 -6.74
CA ALA A 92 -10.18 -4.37 -7.30
C ALA A 92 -9.45 -3.07 -6.89
N ILE A 93 -10.15 -1.92 -6.91
CA ILE A 93 -9.59 -0.65 -6.43
C ILE A 93 -9.28 -0.71 -4.93
N TYR A 94 -10.15 -1.32 -4.12
CA TYR A 94 -9.89 -1.49 -2.69
C TYR A 94 -8.72 -2.44 -2.41
N THR A 95 -8.53 -3.46 -3.24
CA THR A 95 -7.33 -4.31 -3.19
C THR A 95 -6.07 -3.50 -3.48
N LEU A 96 -6.10 -2.60 -4.48
CA LEU A 96 -4.99 -1.67 -4.76
C LEU A 96 -4.66 -0.79 -3.56
N ILE A 97 -5.65 -0.11 -3.01
CA ILE A 97 -5.46 0.76 -1.85
C ILE A 97 -4.92 -0.04 -0.65
N TYR A 98 -5.39 -1.27 -0.44
CA TYR A 98 -4.88 -2.15 0.62
C TYR A 98 -3.40 -2.49 0.46
N TYR A 99 -2.98 -2.91 -0.74
CA TYR A 99 -1.57 -3.25 -0.98
C TYR A 99 -0.65 -2.02 -0.92
N ASP A 100 -1.16 -0.85 -1.29
CA ASP A 100 -0.42 0.40 -1.17
C ASP A 100 -0.26 0.85 0.30
N ILE A 101 -1.28 0.65 1.15
CA ILE A 101 -1.17 0.80 2.61
C ILE A 101 -0.12 -0.16 3.18
N LYS A 102 -0.15 -1.43 2.74
CA LYS A 102 0.80 -2.45 3.18
C LYS A 102 2.24 -2.10 2.78
N ASP A 103 2.44 -1.57 1.59
CA ASP A 103 3.74 -1.07 1.12
C ASP A 103 4.27 0.03 2.04
N VAL A 104 3.41 0.98 2.41
CA VAL A 104 3.75 2.05 3.36
C VAL A 104 4.12 1.48 4.74
N PHE A 105 3.41 0.46 5.24
CA PHE A 105 3.76 -0.19 6.51
C PHE A 105 5.14 -0.86 6.45
N ASN A 106 5.42 -1.60 5.37
CA ASN A 106 6.73 -2.21 5.16
C ASN A 106 7.84 -1.14 5.13
N GLU A 107 7.63 -0.05 4.41
CA GLU A 107 8.58 1.06 4.33
C GLU A 107 8.86 1.67 5.71
N VAL A 108 7.82 1.86 6.54
CA VAL A 108 8.01 2.35 7.92
C VAL A 108 8.86 1.37 8.71
N LEU A 109 8.55 0.07 8.68
CA LEU A 109 9.28 -0.96 9.44
C LEU A 109 10.75 -1.06 8.99
N THR A 110 11.01 -1.10 7.70
CA THR A 110 12.37 -1.23 7.13
C THR A 110 13.25 -0.01 7.45
N ASN A 111 12.65 1.17 7.62
CA ASN A 111 13.39 2.41 7.82
C ASN A 111 13.35 2.96 9.26
N LEU A 112 12.86 2.18 10.24
CA LEU A 112 12.85 2.58 11.66
C LEU A 112 14.24 3.00 12.17
N ASN A 113 15.30 2.36 11.67
CA ASN A 113 16.67 2.58 12.12
C ASN A 113 17.41 3.69 11.34
N THR A 114 16.85 4.13 10.22
CA THR A 114 17.54 5.01 9.25
C THR A 114 16.85 6.36 9.08
N LYS A 115 15.55 6.46 9.36
CA LYS A 115 14.75 7.68 9.20
C LYS A 115 14.29 8.21 10.56
N GLY A 116 14.20 9.54 10.67
CA GLY A 116 13.70 10.20 11.87
C GLY A 116 12.17 10.12 12.00
N PHE A 117 11.66 10.38 13.21
CA PHE A 117 10.23 10.36 13.52
C PHE A 117 9.38 11.15 12.52
N TYR A 118 9.76 12.39 12.21
CA TYR A 118 8.99 13.23 11.28
C TYR A 118 8.90 12.63 9.88
N GLN A 119 9.99 12.06 9.35
CA GLN A 119 9.99 11.45 8.03
C GLN A 119 9.09 10.22 7.98
N LEU A 120 9.19 9.34 8.98
CA LEU A 120 8.35 8.15 9.07
C LEU A 120 6.88 8.50 9.33
N LYS A 121 6.62 9.59 10.07
CA LYS A 121 5.26 10.10 10.30
C LYS A 121 4.63 10.60 9.01
N GLU A 122 5.35 11.35 8.19
CA GLU A 122 4.84 11.77 6.87
C GLU A 122 4.58 10.56 5.97
N THR A 123 5.49 9.58 5.95
CA THR A 123 5.31 8.32 5.25
C THR A 123 4.04 7.59 5.71
N LEU A 124 3.80 7.48 7.03
CA LEU A 124 2.61 6.81 7.57
C LEU A 124 1.31 7.57 7.30
N LYS A 125 1.34 8.91 7.15
CA LYS A 125 0.15 9.68 6.77
C LYS A 125 -0.42 9.26 5.42
N PHE A 126 0.40 8.79 4.48
CA PHE A 126 -0.11 8.27 3.20
C PHE A 126 -1.06 7.09 3.42
N ALA A 127 -0.66 6.10 4.22
CA ALA A 127 -1.53 4.98 4.57
C ALA A 127 -2.82 5.42 5.28
N TYR A 128 -2.75 6.45 6.12
CA TYR A 128 -3.95 6.98 6.77
C TYR A 128 -4.91 7.64 5.77
N LEU A 129 -4.39 8.44 4.84
CA LEU A 129 -5.19 9.09 3.80
C LEU A 129 -5.84 8.05 2.88
N ASP A 130 -5.10 7.03 2.49
CA ASP A 130 -5.60 5.89 1.74
C ASP A 130 -6.72 5.18 2.50
N TYR A 131 -6.55 4.98 3.83
CA TYR A 131 -7.60 4.40 4.66
C TYR A 131 -8.89 5.22 4.68
N LEU A 132 -8.79 6.55 4.66
CA LEU A 132 -9.98 7.40 4.65
C LEU A 132 -10.85 7.20 3.38
N LEU A 133 -10.27 6.74 2.26
CA LEU A 133 -11.03 6.41 1.05
C LEU A 133 -11.87 5.12 1.22
N VAL A 134 -11.39 4.19 2.03
CA VAL A 134 -12.00 2.86 2.23
C VAL A 134 -12.90 2.83 3.48
N SER A 135 -12.63 3.70 4.45
CA SER A 135 -13.39 3.87 5.70
C SER A 135 -14.91 3.92 5.48
N PRO A 136 -15.48 4.66 4.50
CA PRO A 136 -16.92 4.65 4.28
C PRO A 136 -17.50 3.26 3.94
N ALA A 137 -16.76 2.43 3.21
CA ALA A 137 -17.20 1.07 2.89
C ALA A 137 -17.04 0.12 4.08
N ILE A 138 -15.93 0.25 4.82
CA ILE A 138 -15.68 -0.50 6.05
C ILE A 138 -16.77 -0.19 7.08
N ARG A 139 -17.04 1.11 7.31
CA ARG A 139 -18.04 1.59 8.27
C ARG A 139 -19.44 1.04 8.00
N LYS A 140 -19.85 0.99 6.73
CA LYS A 140 -21.16 0.45 6.33
C LYS A 140 -21.30 -1.04 6.64
N ARG A 141 -20.19 -1.79 6.66
CA ARG A 141 -20.17 -3.23 6.95
C ARG A 141 -19.98 -3.50 8.44
N ASN A 142 -19.07 -2.78 9.07
CA ASN A 142 -18.75 -2.92 10.49
C ASN A 142 -18.21 -1.61 11.07
N PHE A 143 -19.11 -0.85 11.71
CA PHE A 143 -18.77 0.42 12.36
C PHE A 143 -17.72 0.28 13.46
N LYS A 144 -17.77 -0.82 14.23
CA LYS A 144 -16.81 -1.08 15.31
C LYS A 144 -15.40 -1.23 14.76
N ILE A 145 -15.23 -2.02 13.70
CA ILE A 145 -13.90 -2.19 13.11
C ILE A 145 -13.39 -0.90 12.44
N ASP A 146 -14.25 -0.11 11.78
CA ASP A 146 -13.85 1.22 11.27
C ASP A 146 -13.26 2.09 12.39
N ARG A 147 -13.92 2.12 13.56
CA ARG A 147 -13.42 2.85 14.73
C ARG A 147 -12.11 2.30 15.26
N GLU A 148 -11.94 0.99 15.30
CA GLU A 148 -10.70 0.34 15.74
C GLU A 148 -9.53 0.67 14.81
N ILE A 149 -9.71 0.58 13.49
CA ILE A 149 -8.68 0.97 12.53
C ILE A 149 -8.31 2.45 12.71
N ARG A 150 -9.31 3.34 12.80
CA ARG A 150 -9.09 4.77 13.02
C ARG A 150 -8.30 5.03 14.31
N LYS A 151 -8.67 4.35 15.40
CA LYS A 151 -7.97 4.46 16.69
C LYS A 151 -6.52 4.00 16.56
N SER A 152 -6.25 2.89 15.88
CA SER A 152 -4.89 2.41 15.63
C SER A 152 -4.04 3.44 14.88
N PHE A 153 -4.58 4.07 13.83
CA PHE A 153 -3.86 5.14 13.12
C PHE A 153 -3.57 6.35 14.02
N VAL A 154 -4.53 6.75 14.87
CA VAL A 154 -4.32 7.85 15.85
C VAL A 154 -3.21 7.51 16.83
N GLU A 155 -3.20 6.29 17.38
CA GLU A 155 -2.16 5.84 18.31
C GLU A 155 -0.79 5.78 17.64
N LEU A 156 -0.73 5.28 16.41
CA LEU A 156 0.48 5.24 15.59
C LEU A 156 1.04 6.64 15.34
N LEU A 157 0.22 7.57 14.86
CA LEU A 157 0.63 8.95 14.53
C LEU A 157 0.86 9.84 15.76
N GLY A 158 0.27 9.47 16.90
CA GLY A 158 0.27 10.23 18.15
C GLY A 158 1.44 9.90 19.08
N GLY A 159 1.88 8.64 19.16
CA GLY A 159 2.96 8.28 20.08
C GLY A 159 3.65 6.93 19.84
N LEU A 160 2.96 5.92 19.31
CA LEU A 160 3.58 4.60 19.12
C LEU A 160 4.73 4.65 18.12
N LEU A 161 4.61 5.45 17.05
CA LEU A 161 5.71 5.63 16.09
C LEU A 161 6.90 6.36 16.72
N ALA A 162 6.67 7.38 17.56
CA ALA A 162 7.74 8.09 18.23
C ALA A 162 8.54 7.13 19.12
N LYS A 163 7.83 6.31 19.90
CA LYS A 163 8.43 5.28 20.75
C LYS A 163 9.21 4.23 19.94
N ALA A 164 8.65 3.77 18.83
CA ALA A 164 9.33 2.83 17.94
C ALA A 164 10.64 3.37 17.35
N VAL A 165 10.68 4.66 17.04
CA VAL A 165 11.89 5.34 16.53
C VAL A 165 12.92 5.57 17.63
N GLU A 166 12.49 6.02 18.80
CA GLU A 166 13.36 6.24 19.96
C GLU A 166 14.02 4.94 20.43
N GLU A 167 13.25 3.87 20.53
CA GLU A 167 13.72 2.55 20.96
C GLU A 167 14.26 1.68 19.82
N LYS A 168 14.22 2.17 18.56
CA LYS A 168 14.65 1.42 17.37
C LYS A 168 14.03 0.03 17.28
N SER A 169 12.74 -0.06 17.60
CA SER A 169 12.02 -1.33 17.79
C SER A 169 10.65 -1.30 17.13
N SER A 170 10.37 -2.30 16.29
CA SER A 170 9.08 -2.46 15.60
C SER A 170 7.96 -2.92 16.52
N ILE A 171 8.27 -3.43 17.72
CA ILE A 171 7.32 -4.13 18.59
C ILE A 171 6.09 -3.27 18.94
N PHE A 172 6.24 -1.94 18.94
CA PHE A 172 5.17 -0.99 19.26
C PHE A 172 4.19 -0.75 18.11
N ILE A 173 4.60 -1.00 16.87
CA ILE A 173 3.83 -0.64 15.67
C ILE A 173 3.45 -1.85 14.81
N GLU A 174 4.24 -2.92 14.83
CA GLU A 174 4.03 -4.10 13.99
C GLU A 174 2.70 -4.79 14.30
N GLY A 175 2.38 -4.98 15.59
CA GLY A 175 1.08 -5.52 15.99
C GLY A 175 -0.11 -4.64 15.56
N LYS A 176 0.09 -3.32 15.44
CA LYS A 176 -0.94 -2.41 14.93
C LYS A 176 -1.10 -2.51 13.42
N PHE A 177 0.01 -2.60 12.68
CA PHE A 177 0.00 -2.82 11.23
C PHE A 177 -0.70 -4.12 10.87
N SER A 178 -0.30 -5.23 11.49
CA SER A 178 -0.94 -6.54 11.30
C SER A 178 -2.44 -6.48 11.61
N LYS A 179 -2.83 -5.80 12.70
CA LYS A 179 -4.26 -5.70 13.05
C LYS A 179 -5.06 -4.89 12.05
N ILE A 180 -4.50 -3.81 11.51
CA ILE A 180 -5.14 -3.03 10.45
C ILE A 180 -5.30 -3.90 9.19
N GLU A 181 -4.26 -4.63 8.78
CA GLU A 181 -4.31 -5.53 7.63
C GLU A 181 -5.38 -6.63 7.78
N GLU A 182 -5.42 -7.32 8.92
CA GLU A 182 -6.45 -8.33 9.22
C GLU A 182 -7.87 -7.77 9.11
N ASN A 183 -8.09 -6.58 9.68
CA ASN A 183 -9.38 -5.91 9.65
C ASN A 183 -9.79 -5.51 8.22
N TYR A 184 -8.82 -5.11 7.38
CA TYR A 184 -9.05 -4.84 5.96
C TYR A 184 -9.47 -6.10 5.20
N LYS A 185 -8.67 -7.16 5.30
CA LYS A 185 -8.90 -8.42 4.60
C LYS A 185 -10.26 -9.02 4.95
N SER A 186 -10.57 -9.09 6.25
CA SER A 186 -11.82 -9.68 6.74
C SER A 186 -13.07 -8.94 6.25
N ILE A 187 -13.04 -7.60 6.17
CA ILE A 187 -14.23 -6.81 5.83
C ILE A 187 -14.42 -6.65 4.32
N LEU A 188 -13.32 -6.49 3.60
CA LEU A 188 -13.35 -6.23 2.15
C LEU A 188 -13.21 -7.51 1.32
N GLY A 189 -12.91 -8.65 1.96
CA GLY A 189 -12.72 -9.93 1.30
C GLY A 189 -11.52 -9.93 0.35
N ILE A 190 -10.40 -9.37 0.80
CA ILE A 190 -9.16 -9.22 0.04
C ILE A 190 -8.18 -10.34 0.43
N ASP A 191 -7.59 -11.00 -0.57
CA ASP A 191 -6.63 -12.11 -0.41
C ASP A 191 -5.16 -11.65 -0.47
#